data_AF-Q7NT11-F1
#
_entry.id   AF-Q7NT11-F1
#
_cell.length_a   1.000
_cell.length_b   1.000
_cell.length_c   1.000
_cell.angle_alpha   90.00
_cell.angle_beta   90.00
_cell.angle_gamma   90.00
#
_symmetry.space_group_name_H-M   'P 1'
#
loop_
_entity.id
_entity.type
_entity.pdbx_description
1 polymer ?
#
loop_
_entity_poly.entity_id
_entity_poly.type
_entity_poly.pdbx_seq_one_letter_code
_entity_poly.pdbx_strand_id
1 'polypeptide(L)'
;MLDLNDVALFVQVARLGSFAEAGRRLGLPANTVSRRIQQLENALDSRLMQRSTRKLSLTSAGEAFYQRCAASVDSLLDAGQAQTGDGGEPGGLIRVAATADFFDFLPMEWVAEFLDAHPRVKIEFALSDARADLIADRIDVAFRGGELADSGYVARRLPVAGGGGLVASPAYLASRGAPASLAELAGHDCVTTRIPGEWTTWKLIGPDGREEAVQVGGRFRGDTAQAQRRAALAGLGIALLPPALARLDLEAGRLRPVLPQYRRPGPGLSVLYPSRKHLPAAVSAFVDMVVERLSRSAPSA
;
A
#
# COMPACT_ATOMS: atom_id res chain seq x y z
N MET A 1 3.36 -35.93 -16.65
CA MET A 1 3.71 -35.31 -15.35
C MET A 1 4.24 -33.92 -15.64
N LEU A 2 3.83 -32.92 -14.86
CA LEU A 2 4.22 -31.52 -15.07
C LEU A 2 5.70 -31.32 -14.72
N ASP A 3 6.52 -30.76 -15.62
CA ASP A 3 7.91 -30.40 -15.32
C ASP A 3 7.95 -29.03 -14.63
N LEU A 4 8.39 -29.01 -13.37
CA LEU A 4 8.48 -27.78 -12.57
C LEU A 4 9.51 -26.78 -13.12
N ASN A 5 10.51 -27.26 -13.85
CA ASN A 5 11.46 -26.38 -14.52
C ASN A 5 10.80 -25.61 -15.67
N ASP A 6 9.84 -26.22 -16.36
CA ASP A 6 9.07 -25.55 -17.41
C ASP A 6 8.12 -24.51 -16.80
N VAL A 7 7.56 -24.78 -15.62
CA VAL A 7 6.76 -23.80 -14.86
C VAL A 7 7.62 -22.60 -14.44
N ALA A 8 8.82 -22.84 -13.90
CA ALA A 8 9.74 -21.77 -13.54
C ALA A 8 10.16 -20.94 -14.78
N LEU A 9 10.42 -21.62 -15.90
CA LEU A 9 10.74 -20.97 -17.17
C LEU A 9 9.57 -20.10 -17.67
N PHE A 10 8.34 -20.58 -17.56
CA PHE A 10 7.13 -19.83 -17.90
C PHE A 10 7.02 -18.55 -17.09
N VAL A 11 7.20 -18.62 -15.76
CA VAL A 11 7.18 -17.46 -14.86
C VAL A 11 8.21 -16.41 -15.28
N GLN A 12 9.43 -16.84 -15.63
CA GLN A 12 10.48 -15.92 -16.08
C GLN A 12 10.16 -15.26 -17.43
N VAL A 13 9.65 -16.03 -18.40
CA VAL A 13 9.24 -15.48 -19.70
C VAL A 13 8.08 -14.49 -19.55
N ALA A 14 7.10 -14.80 -18.70
CA ALA A 14 5.96 -13.93 -18.43
C ALA A 14 6.40 -12.57 -17.85
N ARG A 15 7.34 -12.59 -16.90
CA ARG A 15 7.91 -11.38 -16.28
C ARG A 15 8.68 -10.49 -17.25
N LEU A 16 9.46 -11.11 -18.13
CA LEU A 16 10.35 -10.41 -19.05
C LEU A 16 9.64 -10.00 -20.34
N GLY A 17 8.47 -10.58 -20.63
CA GLY A 17 7.72 -10.32 -21.86
C GLY A 17 8.48 -10.72 -23.13
N SER A 18 9.50 -11.57 -23.01
CA SER A 18 10.38 -11.94 -24.13
C SER A 18 11.06 -13.28 -23.90
N PHE A 19 10.91 -14.19 -24.87
CA PHE A 19 11.64 -15.47 -24.91
C PHE A 19 13.14 -15.27 -25.05
N ALA A 20 13.57 -14.26 -25.82
CA ALA A 20 14.98 -13.97 -26.05
C ALA A 20 15.66 -13.47 -24.77
N GLU A 21 15.00 -12.58 -24.03
CA GLU A 21 15.54 -12.06 -22.77
C GLU A 21 15.56 -13.15 -21.68
N ALA A 22 14.50 -13.96 -21.58
CA ALA A 22 14.48 -15.10 -20.67
C ALA A 22 15.59 -16.11 -20.99
N GLY A 23 15.81 -16.41 -22.27
CA GLY A 23 16.89 -17.29 -22.72
C GLY A 23 18.27 -16.77 -22.33
N ARG A 24 18.54 -15.49 -22.57
CA ARG A 24 19.81 -14.85 -22.18
C ARG A 24 20.09 -14.98 -20.68
N ARG A 25 19.09 -14.71 -19.83
CA ARG A 25 19.26 -14.79 -18.36
C ARG A 25 19.47 -16.21 -17.84
N LEU A 26 18.92 -17.20 -18.54
CA LEU A 26 18.95 -18.60 -18.11
C LEU A 26 20.06 -19.42 -18.82
N GLY A 27 20.87 -18.79 -19.67
CA GLY A 27 21.89 -19.49 -20.46
C GLY A 27 21.31 -20.45 -21.50
N LEU A 28 20.08 -20.21 -21.98
CA LEU A 28 19.37 -21.07 -22.91
C LEU A 28 19.11 -20.35 -24.25
N PRO A 29 19.21 -21.06 -25.39
CA PRO A 29 18.76 -20.52 -26.68
C PRO A 29 17.26 -20.19 -26.63
N ALA A 30 16.86 -19.06 -27.23
CA ALA A 30 15.46 -18.62 -27.25
C ALA A 30 14.51 -19.68 -27.86
N ASN A 31 14.97 -20.44 -28.86
CA ASN A 31 14.22 -21.56 -29.45
C ASN A 31 14.00 -22.70 -28.45
N THR A 32 14.96 -22.96 -27.56
CA THR A 32 14.82 -23.94 -26.48
C THR A 32 13.79 -23.47 -25.47
N VAL A 33 13.82 -22.20 -25.08
CA VAL A 33 12.83 -21.61 -24.17
C VAL A 33 11.43 -21.73 -24.78
N SER A 34 11.28 -21.31 -26.04
CA SER A 34 10.05 -21.45 -26.82
C SER A 34 9.50 -22.87 -26.80
N ARG A 35 10.34 -23.86 -27.10
CA ARG A 35 9.94 -25.28 -27.16
C ARG A 35 9.47 -25.79 -25.81
N ARG A 36 10.16 -25.46 -24.73
CA ARG A 36 9.82 -25.88 -23.36
C ARG A 36 8.49 -25.28 -22.90
N ILE A 37 8.22 -24.02 -23.21
CA ILE A 37 6.89 -23.42 -22.95
C ILE A 37 5.80 -24.14 -23.75
N GLN A 38 6.05 -24.51 -25.01
CA GLN A 38 5.08 -25.29 -25.78
C GLN A 38 4.81 -26.67 -25.15
N GLN A 39 5.83 -27.31 -24.59
CA GLN A 39 5.68 -28.58 -23.88
C GLN A 39 4.83 -28.43 -22.62
N LEU A 40 5.03 -27.33 -21.86
CA LEU A 40 4.18 -27.00 -20.72
C LEU A 40 2.72 -26.78 -21.12
N GLU A 41 2.48 -25.99 -22.18
CA GLU A 41 1.13 -25.74 -22.70
C GLU A 41 0.45 -27.05 -23.12
N ASN A 42 1.17 -27.94 -23.80
CA ASN A 42 0.66 -29.25 -24.19
C ASN A 42 0.36 -30.14 -22.98
N ALA A 43 1.18 -30.10 -21.93
CA ALA A 43 0.97 -30.87 -20.71
C ALA A 43 -0.23 -30.36 -19.89
N LEU A 44 -0.57 -29.08 -20.02
CA LEU A 44 -1.72 -28.44 -19.36
C LEU A 44 -2.98 -28.41 -20.23
N ASP A 45 -2.89 -28.88 -21.47
CA ASP A 45 -3.93 -28.75 -22.51
C ASP A 45 -4.48 -27.32 -22.62
N SER A 46 -3.59 -26.33 -22.50
CA SER A 46 -3.99 -24.92 -22.47
C SER A 46 -2.87 -24.02 -23.00
N ARG A 47 -3.24 -23.06 -23.85
CA ARG A 47 -2.32 -21.98 -24.24
C ARG A 47 -2.18 -20.98 -23.11
N LEU A 48 -0.95 -20.75 -22.66
CA LEU A 48 -0.62 -19.76 -21.65
C LEU A 48 -0.11 -18.46 -22.28
N MET A 49 0.49 -18.52 -23.47
CA MET A 49 1.06 -17.35 -24.15
C MET A 49 0.52 -17.17 -25.57
N GLN A 50 0.25 -15.92 -25.93
CA GLN A 50 0.01 -15.52 -27.32
C GLN A 50 1.23 -14.80 -27.89
N ARG A 51 1.63 -15.21 -29.10
CA ARG A 51 2.66 -14.52 -29.88
C ARG A 51 1.97 -13.63 -30.89
N SER A 52 2.11 -12.33 -30.75
CA SER A 52 1.96 -11.41 -31.88
C SER A 52 3.34 -11.07 -32.42
N THR A 53 3.44 -10.70 -33.69
CA THR A 53 4.69 -10.28 -34.34
C THR A 53 5.35 -9.04 -33.71
N ARG A 54 4.73 -8.43 -32.69
CA ARG A 54 5.23 -7.22 -32.00
C ARG A 54 5.31 -7.35 -30.47
N LYS A 55 4.64 -8.32 -29.83
CA LYS A 55 4.59 -8.45 -28.37
C LYS A 55 4.19 -9.87 -27.93
N LEU A 56 4.85 -10.35 -26.86
CA LEU A 56 4.43 -11.53 -26.11
C LEU A 56 3.44 -11.11 -25.02
N SER A 57 2.29 -11.77 -24.96
CA SER A 57 1.29 -11.53 -23.92
C SER A 57 0.78 -12.85 -23.35
N LEU A 58 0.32 -12.83 -22.10
CA LEU A 58 -0.38 -13.97 -21.50
C LEU A 58 -1.81 -14.06 -22.05
N THR A 59 -2.32 -15.29 -22.15
CA THR A 59 -3.76 -15.54 -22.29
C THR A 59 -4.45 -15.41 -20.93
N SER A 60 -5.78 -15.47 -20.87
CA SER A 60 -6.51 -15.55 -19.58
C SER A 60 -6.10 -16.76 -18.74
N ALA A 61 -5.88 -17.91 -19.38
CA ALA A 61 -5.36 -19.11 -18.74
C ALA A 61 -3.91 -18.91 -18.25
N GLY A 62 -3.08 -18.24 -19.06
CA GLY A 62 -1.71 -17.88 -18.71
C GLY A 62 -1.62 -16.97 -17.50
N GLU A 63 -2.46 -15.93 -17.45
CA GLU A 63 -2.55 -15.04 -16.30
C GLU A 63 -2.95 -15.82 -15.04
N ALA A 64 -4.04 -16.58 -15.11
CA ALA A 64 -4.51 -17.38 -13.96
C ALA A 64 -3.48 -18.43 -13.49
N PHE A 65 -2.71 -19.02 -14.42
CA PHE A 65 -1.65 -19.97 -14.09
C PHE A 65 -0.43 -19.25 -13.48
N TYR A 66 -0.02 -18.11 -14.04
CA TYR A 66 1.05 -17.27 -13.50
C TYR A 66 0.75 -16.84 -12.06
N GLN A 67 -0.46 -16.36 -11.79
CA GLN A 67 -0.90 -15.96 -10.45
C GLN A 67 -0.80 -17.08 -9.42
N ARG A 68 -1.06 -18.32 -9.83
CA ARG A 68 -1.01 -19.49 -8.94
C ARG A 68 0.40 -20.04 -8.71
N CYS A 69 1.32 -19.83 -9.65
CA CYS A 69 2.62 -20.49 -9.63
C CYS A 69 3.79 -19.56 -9.32
N ALA A 70 3.71 -18.26 -9.65
CA ALA A 70 4.84 -17.33 -9.55
C ALA A 70 5.44 -17.28 -8.14
N ALA A 71 4.59 -17.10 -7.12
CA ALA A 71 5.05 -17.06 -5.72
C ALA A 71 5.73 -18.37 -5.30
N SER A 72 5.16 -19.53 -5.65
CA SER A 72 5.74 -20.84 -5.32
C SER A 72 7.08 -21.07 -6.01
N VAL A 73 7.24 -20.60 -7.24
CA VAL A 73 8.52 -20.65 -7.96
C VAL A 73 9.56 -19.77 -7.28
N ASP A 74 9.21 -18.54 -6.90
CA ASP A 74 10.11 -17.66 -6.17
C ASP A 74 10.54 -18.28 -4.84
N SER A 75 9.59 -18.86 -4.11
CA SER A 75 9.86 -19.55 -2.83
C SER A 75 10.90 -20.65 -2.97
N LEU A 76 10.81 -21.44 -4.05
CA LEU A 76 11.74 -22.54 -4.31
C LEU A 76 13.11 -22.01 -4.73
N LEU A 77 13.17 -20.93 -5.50
CA LEU A 77 14.41 -20.28 -5.88
C LEU A 77 15.10 -19.67 -4.64
N ASP A 78 14.34 -18.98 -3.78
CA ASP A 78 14.83 -18.40 -2.52
C ASP A 78 15.33 -19.49 -1.58
N ALA A 79 14.59 -20.60 -1.44
CA ALA A 79 15.02 -21.75 -0.63
C ALA A 79 16.31 -22.40 -1.16
N GLY A 80 16.48 -22.47 -2.48
CA GLY A 80 17.72 -22.95 -3.11
C GLY A 80 18.91 -21.99 -2.91
N GLN A 81 18.66 -20.69 -2.99
CA GLN A 81 19.67 -19.65 -2.73
C GLN A 81 20.10 -19.66 -1.26
N ALA A 82 19.17 -19.88 -0.33
CA ALA A 82 19.48 -19.99 1.10
C ALA A 82 20.42 -21.16 1.46
N GLN A 83 20.47 -22.21 0.62
CA GLN A 83 21.33 -23.39 0.84
C GLN A 83 22.71 -23.29 0.17
N THR A 84 22.93 -22.40 -0.80
CA THR A 84 24.12 -22.40 -1.66
C THR A 84 25.30 -21.55 -1.17
N GLY A 85 25.27 -21.05 0.08
CA GLY A 85 26.47 -20.58 0.76
C GLY A 85 26.63 -19.08 0.94
N ASP A 86 25.52 -18.33 1.01
CA ASP A 86 25.52 -16.96 1.52
C ASP A 86 24.25 -16.78 2.37
N GLY A 87 24.35 -17.20 3.63
CA GLY A 87 23.20 -17.51 4.49
C GLY A 87 22.17 -16.38 4.58
N GLY A 88 20.93 -16.66 4.18
CA GLY A 88 19.72 -15.99 4.68
C GLY A 88 19.59 -14.46 4.57
N GLU A 89 20.56 -13.76 3.97
CA GLU A 89 20.57 -12.31 3.91
C GLU A 89 19.48 -11.82 2.93
N PRO A 90 18.51 -11.01 3.40
CA PRO A 90 17.48 -10.46 2.53
C PRO A 90 18.07 -9.73 1.32
N GLY A 91 17.52 -9.99 0.13
CA GLY A 91 17.99 -9.38 -1.12
C GLY A 91 16.89 -9.32 -2.17
N GLY A 92 17.12 -8.54 -3.23
CA GLY A 92 16.17 -8.35 -4.33
C GLY A 92 15.40 -7.03 -4.27
N LEU A 93 14.46 -6.86 -5.20
CA LEU A 93 13.64 -5.65 -5.29
C LEU A 93 12.32 -5.84 -4.54
N ILE A 94 12.02 -4.92 -3.63
CA ILE A 94 10.73 -4.79 -2.95
C ILE A 94 9.93 -3.66 -3.62
N ARG A 95 8.73 -3.97 -4.12
CA ARG A 95 7.78 -2.97 -4.60
C ARG A 95 6.70 -2.72 -3.55
N VAL A 96 6.66 -1.49 -3.06
CA VAL A 96 5.78 -1.06 -1.97
C VAL A 96 4.74 -0.10 -2.53
N ALA A 97 3.46 -0.42 -2.44
CA ALA A 97 2.41 0.57 -2.65
C ALA A 97 2.00 1.19 -1.32
N ALA A 98 1.83 2.50 -1.25
CA ALA A 98 1.37 3.15 -0.02
C ALA A 98 0.54 4.41 -0.31
N THR A 99 -0.04 4.98 0.74
CA THR A 99 -0.76 6.27 0.63
C THR A 99 0.19 7.40 0.23
N ALA A 100 -0.34 8.46 -0.38
CA ALA A 100 0.48 9.56 -0.89
C ALA A 100 1.30 10.26 0.21
N ASP A 101 0.77 10.24 1.43
CA ASP A 101 1.33 10.80 2.65
C ASP A 101 2.12 9.78 3.49
N PHE A 102 2.45 8.59 2.93
CA PHE A 102 3.06 7.51 3.71
C PHE A 102 4.37 7.88 4.42
N PHE A 103 5.19 8.74 3.81
CA PHE A 103 6.46 9.18 4.40
C PHE A 103 6.29 10.15 5.58
N ASP A 104 5.09 10.70 5.81
CA ASP A 104 4.79 11.39 7.07
C ASP A 104 4.69 10.40 8.26
N PHE A 105 4.50 9.11 7.98
CA PHE A 105 4.45 8.03 8.97
C PHE A 105 5.74 7.20 8.99
N LEU A 106 6.48 7.17 7.88
CA LEU A 106 7.71 6.41 7.71
C LEU A 106 8.91 7.35 7.47
N PRO A 107 9.65 7.74 8.52
CA PRO A 107 10.87 8.52 8.39
C PRO A 107 11.89 7.84 7.47
N MET A 108 12.56 8.61 6.61
CA MET A 108 13.49 8.05 5.62
C MET A 108 14.78 7.54 6.25
N GLU A 109 15.09 7.97 7.46
CA GLU A 109 16.18 7.45 8.29
C GLU A 109 15.98 5.96 8.57
N TRP A 110 14.74 5.50 8.79
CA TRP A 110 14.47 4.08 9.01
C TRP A 110 14.73 3.26 7.75
N VAL A 111 14.39 3.80 6.57
CA VAL A 111 14.64 3.12 5.30
C VAL A 111 16.13 3.12 4.96
N ALA A 112 16.85 4.20 5.27
CA ALA A 112 18.30 4.25 5.12
C ALA A 112 18.98 3.19 6.02
N GLU A 113 18.64 3.14 7.31
CA GLU A 113 19.13 2.12 8.24
C GLU A 113 18.84 0.69 7.75
N PHE A 114 17.66 0.46 7.15
CA PHE A 114 17.29 -0.84 6.60
C PHE A 114 18.12 -1.22 5.36
N LEU A 115 18.34 -0.28 4.44
CA LEU A 115 19.14 -0.51 3.24
C LEU A 115 20.63 -0.69 3.56
N ASP A 116 21.13 0.00 4.59
CA ASP A 116 22.48 -0.19 5.11
C ASP A 116 22.66 -1.59 5.74
N ALA A 117 21.64 -2.07 6.47
CA ALA A 117 21.63 -3.41 7.05
C ALA A 117 21.41 -4.54 6.00
N HIS A 118 20.82 -4.21 4.85
CA HIS A 118 20.55 -5.17 3.78
C HIS A 118 20.99 -4.64 2.39
N PRO A 119 22.31 -4.58 2.10
CA PRO A 119 22.84 -3.93 0.90
C PRO A 119 22.40 -4.56 -0.43
N ARG A 120 21.89 -5.80 -0.40
CA ARG A 120 21.38 -6.53 -1.57
C ARG A 120 19.91 -6.21 -1.88
N VAL A 121 19.25 -5.43 -1.02
CA VAL A 121 17.86 -5.02 -1.19
C VAL A 121 17.77 -3.71 -1.97
N LYS A 122 16.77 -3.63 -2.85
CA LYS A 122 16.32 -2.41 -3.50
C LYS A 122 14.85 -2.20 -3.15
N ILE A 123 14.41 -0.95 -3.02
CA ILE A 123 13.01 -0.64 -2.71
C ILE A 123 12.48 0.38 -3.72
N GLU A 124 11.31 0.10 -4.26
CA GLU A 124 10.54 0.99 -5.13
C GLU A 124 9.20 1.32 -4.45
N PHE A 125 8.88 2.60 -4.30
CA PHE A 125 7.61 3.06 -3.74
C PHE A 125 6.66 3.56 -4.83
N ALA A 126 5.43 3.05 -4.81
CA ALA A 126 4.30 3.57 -5.57
C ALA A 126 3.32 4.26 -4.61
N LEU A 127 3.44 5.59 -4.49
CA LEU A 127 2.64 6.39 -3.56
C LEU A 127 1.39 6.93 -4.26
N SER A 128 0.21 6.52 -3.79
CA SER A 128 -1.07 6.97 -4.32
C SER A 128 -2.21 6.64 -3.36
N ASP A 129 -3.15 7.56 -3.18
CA ASP A 129 -4.38 7.29 -2.42
C ASP A 129 -5.45 6.57 -3.26
N ALA A 130 -5.23 6.43 -4.57
CA ALA A 130 -6.01 5.53 -5.39
C ALA A 130 -5.74 4.07 -4.99
N ARG A 131 -6.78 3.24 -5.10
CA ARG A 131 -6.67 1.79 -4.85
C ARG A 131 -5.68 1.19 -5.85
N ALA A 132 -4.62 0.57 -5.35
CA ALA A 132 -3.67 -0.18 -6.19
C ALA A 132 -4.21 -1.58 -6.48
N ASP A 133 -3.94 -2.08 -7.68
CA ASP A 133 -4.09 -3.49 -8.00
C ASP A 133 -2.76 -4.18 -7.70
N LEU A 134 -2.67 -4.83 -6.54
CA LEU A 134 -1.39 -5.40 -6.09
C LEU A 134 -0.84 -6.44 -7.06
N ILE A 135 -1.72 -7.05 -7.85
CA ILE A 135 -1.39 -8.09 -8.80
C ILE A 135 -0.92 -7.48 -10.12
N ALA A 136 -1.76 -6.64 -10.74
CA ALA A 136 -1.45 -6.03 -12.04
C ALA A 136 -0.22 -5.11 -11.95
N ASP A 137 -0.08 -4.38 -10.85
CA ASP A 137 1.02 -3.44 -10.61
C ASP A 137 2.29 -4.12 -10.07
N ARG A 138 2.25 -5.45 -9.87
CA ARG A 138 3.35 -6.27 -9.35
C ARG A 138 3.86 -5.78 -7.98
N ILE A 139 2.96 -5.41 -7.09
CA ILE A 139 3.29 -4.90 -5.76
C ILE A 139 3.47 -6.07 -4.79
N ASP A 140 4.61 -6.09 -4.09
CA ASP A 140 4.94 -7.14 -3.13
C ASP A 140 4.23 -6.90 -1.78
N VAL A 141 4.11 -5.64 -1.38
CA VAL A 141 3.45 -5.23 -0.15
C VAL A 141 2.76 -3.87 -0.29
N ALA A 142 1.59 -3.71 0.33
CA ALA A 142 0.88 -2.45 0.38
C ALA A 142 0.59 -1.95 1.79
N PHE A 143 0.79 -0.66 2.05
CA PHE A 143 0.40 0.02 3.29
C PHE A 143 -0.80 0.93 3.03
N ARG A 144 -1.95 0.63 3.65
CA ARG A 144 -3.22 1.33 3.39
C ARG A 144 -3.93 1.68 4.67
N GLY A 145 -4.37 2.94 4.79
CA GLY A 145 -5.23 3.37 5.88
C GLY A 145 -6.72 3.15 5.60
N GLY A 146 -7.53 3.04 6.65
CA GLY A 146 -8.99 2.95 6.56
C GLY A 146 -9.55 1.54 6.43
N GLU A 147 -10.86 1.45 6.16
CA GLU A 147 -11.53 0.15 5.99
C GLU A 147 -11.08 -0.55 4.73
N LEU A 148 -10.68 -1.81 4.88
CA LEU A 148 -10.31 -2.67 3.78
C LEU A 148 -11.57 -3.28 3.20
N ALA A 149 -11.87 -2.97 1.94
CA ALA A 149 -12.86 -3.72 1.18
C ALA A 149 -12.38 -5.17 1.00
N ASP A 150 -13.31 -6.12 1.04
CA ASP A 150 -13.04 -7.54 0.81
C ASP A 150 -12.36 -7.71 -0.55
N SER A 151 -11.04 -7.92 -0.53
CA SER A 151 -10.17 -7.87 -1.70
C SER A 151 -9.47 -9.20 -1.96
N GLY A 152 -9.73 -10.22 -1.12
CA GLY A 152 -8.98 -11.47 -1.12
C GLY A 152 -7.53 -11.33 -0.66
N TYR A 153 -7.05 -10.11 -0.42
CA TYR A 153 -5.71 -9.83 0.10
C TYR A 153 -5.62 -10.12 1.58
N VAL A 154 -4.42 -10.51 1.99
CA VAL A 154 -4.18 -10.81 3.38
C VAL A 154 -3.78 -9.55 4.13
N ALA A 155 -4.57 -9.19 5.15
CA ALA A 155 -4.35 -7.98 5.94
C ALA A 155 -3.69 -8.25 7.29
N ARG A 156 -2.67 -7.47 7.66
CA ARG A 156 -2.15 -7.32 9.04
C ARG A 156 -2.45 -5.89 9.48
N ARG A 157 -3.29 -5.71 10.49
CA ARG A 157 -3.60 -4.39 11.06
C ARG A 157 -2.43 -3.92 11.93
N LEU A 158 -2.07 -2.64 11.82
CA LEU A 158 -1.05 -2.03 12.66
C LEU A 158 -1.72 -1.19 13.75
N PRO A 159 -1.34 -1.38 15.02
CA PRO A 159 -1.78 -0.50 16.09
C PRO A 159 -1.13 0.87 15.87
N VAL A 160 -1.88 1.82 15.33
CA VAL A 160 -1.48 3.22 15.30
C VAL A 160 -2.18 3.88 16.48
N ALA A 161 -1.41 4.29 17.49
CA ALA A 161 -1.97 5.02 18.62
C ALA A 161 -2.35 6.45 18.20
N GLY A 162 -3.41 6.96 18.82
CA GLY A 162 -4.02 8.24 18.50
C GLY A 162 -5.15 8.08 17.50
N GLY A 163 -6.36 8.46 17.90
CA GLY A 163 -7.46 8.63 16.95
C GLY A 163 -7.21 9.92 16.18
N GLY A 164 -7.20 9.86 14.85
CA GLY A 164 -7.22 11.07 14.03
C GLY A 164 -8.42 11.92 14.41
N GLY A 165 -8.37 13.22 14.14
CA GLY A 165 -9.37 14.15 14.67
C GLY A 165 -9.69 15.27 13.72
N LEU A 166 -10.73 16.00 14.09
CA LEU A 166 -11.10 17.24 13.43
C LEU A 166 -10.14 18.34 13.88
N VAL A 167 -9.61 19.09 12.93
CA VAL A 167 -8.65 20.17 13.18
C VAL A 167 -8.92 21.37 12.28
N ALA A 168 -8.60 22.56 12.75
CA ALA A 168 -8.67 23.79 11.97
C ALA A 168 -7.55 24.75 12.39
N SER A 169 -7.20 25.72 11.52
CA SER A 169 -6.27 26.77 11.92
C SER A 169 -6.90 27.72 12.94
N PRO A 170 -6.10 28.34 13.83
CA PRO A 170 -6.57 29.38 14.74
C PRO A 170 -7.27 30.53 14.01
N ALA A 171 -6.78 30.92 12.83
CA ALA A 171 -7.35 32.00 12.03
C ALA A 171 -8.77 31.67 11.55
N TYR A 172 -9.00 30.45 11.08
CA TYR A 172 -10.34 30.02 10.69
C TYR A 172 -11.31 30.07 11.87
N LEU A 173 -10.93 29.48 13.02
CA LEU A 173 -11.76 29.45 14.22
C LEU A 173 -12.04 30.86 14.78
N ALA A 174 -11.08 31.79 14.69
CA ALA A 174 -11.30 33.18 15.09
C ALA A 174 -12.34 33.89 14.20
N SER A 175 -12.40 33.55 12.92
CA SER A 175 -13.31 34.18 11.95
C SER A 175 -14.71 33.55 11.91
N ARG A 176 -14.81 32.23 12.10
CA ARG A 176 -16.06 31.47 11.94
C ARG A 176 -16.62 30.89 13.24
N GLY A 177 -15.89 31.01 14.35
CA GLY A 177 -16.19 30.30 15.59
C GLY A 177 -15.75 28.84 15.55
N ALA A 178 -15.76 28.19 16.72
CA ALA A 178 -15.57 26.74 16.85
C ALA A 178 -16.94 26.08 17.03
N PRO A 179 -17.24 25.00 16.29
CA PRO A 179 -18.50 24.28 16.48
C PRO A 179 -18.54 23.59 17.85
N ALA A 180 -19.69 23.67 18.52
CA ALA A 180 -19.93 23.06 19.83
C ALA A 180 -20.49 21.63 19.72
N SER A 181 -21.09 21.29 18.58
CA SER A 181 -21.69 19.97 18.31
C SER A 181 -21.33 19.44 16.94
N LEU A 182 -21.49 18.13 16.74
CA LEU A 182 -21.22 17.50 15.45
C LEU A 182 -22.13 18.06 14.33
N ALA A 183 -23.40 18.35 14.64
CA ALA A 183 -24.36 18.88 13.69
C ALA A 183 -23.97 20.28 13.14
N GLU A 184 -23.31 21.10 13.95
CA GLU A 184 -22.86 22.44 13.54
C GLU A 184 -21.81 22.41 12.43
N LEU A 185 -21.13 21.28 12.21
CA LEU A 185 -20.18 21.14 11.10
C LEU A 185 -20.81 21.38 9.72
N ALA A 186 -22.12 21.14 9.57
CA ALA A 186 -22.84 21.44 8.33
C ALA A 186 -22.86 22.95 7.99
N GLY A 187 -22.69 23.83 8.99
CA GLY A 187 -22.60 25.29 8.82
C GLY A 187 -21.17 25.83 8.63
N HIS A 188 -20.16 24.97 8.70
CA HIS A 188 -18.76 25.33 8.55
C HIS A 188 -18.21 24.94 7.17
N ASP A 189 -17.24 25.70 6.66
CA ASP A 189 -16.41 25.24 5.56
C ASP A 189 -15.60 24.01 6.07
N CYS A 190 -15.79 22.86 5.42
CA CYS A 190 -15.04 21.65 5.67
C CYS A 190 -14.14 21.31 4.48
N VAL A 191 -12.94 20.87 4.79
CA VAL A 191 -11.91 20.43 3.85
C VAL A 191 -12.09 18.92 3.65
N THR A 192 -12.68 18.53 2.53
CA THR A 192 -13.12 17.14 2.31
C THR A 192 -12.30 16.40 1.26
N THR A 193 -12.54 15.10 1.15
CA THR A 193 -11.95 14.27 0.10
C THR A 193 -12.62 14.54 -1.24
N ARG A 194 -11.85 14.48 -2.34
CA ARG A 194 -12.40 14.57 -3.70
C ARG A 194 -13.23 13.32 -4.04
N ILE A 195 -14.51 13.33 -3.63
CA ILE A 195 -15.51 12.33 -4.02
C ILE A 195 -16.61 13.00 -4.88
N PRO A 196 -17.29 12.23 -5.76
CA PRO A 196 -18.46 12.72 -6.49
C PRO A 196 -19.58 13.19 -5.53
N GLY A 197 -20.31 14.23 -5.92
CA GLY A 197 -21.40 14.83 -5.13
C GLY A 197 -21.01 16.14 -4.45
N GLU A 198 -21.98 16.86 -3.86
CA GLU A 198 -21.72 18.14 -3.18
C GLU A 198 -21.25 17.97 -1.72
N TRP A 199 -21.64 16.86 -1.09
CA TRP A 199 -21.45 16.60 0.33
C TRP A 199 -20.58 15.37 0.56
N THR A 200 -19.85 15.35 1.67
CA THR A 200 -19.08 14.21 2.14
C THR A 200 -19.60 13.77 3.50
N THR A 201 -19.84 12.47 3.67
CA THR A 201 -20.20 11.91 4.98
C THR A 201 -18.94 11.62 5.77
N TRP A 202 -18.75 12.30 6.89
CA TRP A 202 -17.77 11.90 7.90
C TRP A 202 -18.43 11.01 8.92
N LYS A 203 -17.77 9.88 9.21
CA LYS A 203 -18.10 8.99 10.31
C LYS A 203 -17.09 9.23 11.43
N LEU A 204 -17.56 9.37 12.65
CA LEU A 204 -16.77 9.69 13.84
C LEU A 204 -17.25 8.87 15.01
N ILE A 205 -16.34 8.42 15.86
CA ILE A 205 -16.67 7.80 17.15
C ILE A 205 -16.86 8.91 18.16
N GLY A 206 -18.08 9.01 18.71
CA GLY A 206 -18.45 9.98 19.73
C GLY A 206 -17.94 9.61 21.12
N PRO A 207 -18.17 10.49 22.12
CA PRO A 207 -17.73 10.29 23.49
C PRO A 207 -18.36 9.07 24.18
N ASP A 208 -19.52 8.61 23.73
CA ASP A 208 -20.19 7.40 24.23
C ASP A 208 -19.72 6.11 23.52
N GLY A 209 -18.72 6.22 22.63
CA GLY A 209 -18.18 5.11 21.85
C GLY A 209 -19.03 4.72 20.65
N ARG A 210 -20.13 5.42 20.37
CA ARG A 210 -20.98 5.14 19.20
C ARG A 210 -20.44 5.84 17.96
N GLU A 211 -20.62 5.19 16.81
CA GLU A 211 -20.37 5.83 15.52
C GLU A 211 -21.52 6.79 15.21
N GLU A 212 -21.17 8.05 14.97
CA GLU A 212 -22.05 9.11 14.49
C GLU A 212 -21.59 9.55 13.10
N ALA A 213 -22.55 9.95 12.26
CA ALA A 213 -22.29 10.41 10.91
C ALA A 213 -22.81 11.84 10.70
N VAL A 214 -22.05 12.65 9.98
CA VAL A 214 -22.40 14.02 9.61
C VAL A 214 -22.08 14.28 8.15
N GLN A 215 -22.99 14.95 7.45
CA GLN A 215 -22.73 15.45 6.10
C GLN A 215 -22.05 16.81 6.20
N VAL A 216 -20.89 16.93 5.56
CA VAL A 216 -20.10 18.15 5.53
C VAL A 216 -19.83 18.57 4.09
N GLY A 217 -19.71 19.88 3.90
CA GLY A 217 -19.43 20.49 2.61
C GLY A 217 -18.43 21.62 2.78
N GLY A 218 -17.90 22.10 1.65
CA GLY A 218 -16.95 23.20 1.67
C GLY A 218 -16.37 23.46 0.29
N ARG A 219 -15.68 24.60 0.19
CA ARG A 219 -15.13 25.12 -1.06
C ARG A 219 -13.88 24.41 -1.56
N PHE A 220 -13.23 23.61 -0.71
CA PHE A 220 -11.96 22.95 -1.04
C PHE A 220 -12.08 21.44 -0.86
N ARG A 221 -11.58 20.71 -1.85
CA ARG A 221 -11.48 19.25 -1.81
C ARG A 221 -10.12 18.80 -2.30
N GLY A 222 -9.50 17.89 -1.56
CA GLY A 222 -8.23 17.27 -1.93
C GLY A 222 -8.38 15.75 -2.01
N ASP A 223 -7.67 15.09 -2.90
CA ASP A 223 -7.60 13.62 -2.94
C ASP A 223 -6.50 13.03 -2.06
N THR A 224 -5.71 13.88 -1.40
CA THR A 224 -4.69 13.47 -0.42
C THR A 224 -4.87 14.16 0.92
N ALA A 225 -4.48 13.47 2.00
CA ALA A 225 -4.54 14.05 3.35
C ALA A 225 -3.56 15.23 3.52
N GLN A 226 -2.43 15.25 2.79
CA GLN A 226 -1.52 16.40 2.75
C GLN A 226 -2.16 17.64 2.12
N ALA A 227 -2.91 17.49 1.03
CA ALA A 227 -3.65 18.61 0.45
C ALA A 227 -4.67 19.17 1.45
N GLN A 228 -5.37 18.28 2.16
CA GLN A 228 -6.34 18.66 3.19
C GLN A 228 -5.67 19.37 4.38
N ARG A 229 -4.53 18.85 4.84
CA ARG A 229 -3.71 19.48 5.90
C ARG A 229 -3.29 20.89 5.52
N ARG A 230 -2.75 21.08 4.31
CA ARG A 230 -2.34 22.40 3.81
C ARG A 230 -3.51 23.37 3.70
N ALA A 231 -4.68 22.89 3.26
CA ALA A 231 -5.90 23.69 3.21
C ALA A 231 -6.38 24.12 4.61
N ALA A 232 -6.36 23.22 5.59
CA ALA A 232 -6.69 23.55 6.98
C ALA A 232 -5.73 24.60 7.57
N LEU A 233 -4.42 24.43 7.35
CA LEU A 233 -3.39 25.39 7.76
C LEU A 233 -3.60 26.77 7.13
N ALA A 234 -4.01 26.82 5.86
CA ALA A 234 -4.36 28.05 5.15
C ALA A 234 -5.70 28.66 5.60
N GLY A 235 -6.42 28.04 6.54
CA GLY A 235 -7.69 28.54 7.06
C GLY A 235 -8.87 28.35 6.12
N LEU A 236 -8.81 27.36 5.23
CA LEU A 236 -9.90 27.05 4.29
C LEU A 236 -11.05 26.24 4.92
N GLY A 237 -10.90 25.78 6.17
CA GLY A 237 -11.95 25.05 6.86
C GLY A 237 -11.45 24.08 7.93
N ILE A 238 -12.37 23.25 8.40
CA ILE A 238 -12.13 22.13 9.31
C ILE A 238 -11.74 20.89 8.48
N ALA A 239 -10.68 20.18 8.85
CA ALA A 239 -10.26 18.94 8.21
C ALA A 239 -10.32 17.77 9.18
N LEU A 240 -10.63 16.57 8.68
CA LEU A 240 -10.51 15.31 9.40
C LEU A 240 -9.18 14.65 9.01
N LEU A 241 -8.16 14.74 9.86
CA LEU A 241 -6.80 14.29 9.51
C LEU A 241 -6.36 13.05 10.33
N PRO A 242 -5.49 12.20 9.76
CA PRO A 242 -4.74 11.22 10.53
C PRO A 242 -3.89 11.89 11.63
N PRO A 243 -3.65 11.23 12.78
CA PRO A 243 -2.88 11.82 13.88
C PRO A 243 -1.47 12.25 13.47
N ALA A 244 -0.75 11.41 12.73
CA ALA A 244 0.64 11.67 12.37
C ALA A 244 0.81 12.97 11.56
N LEU A 245 -0.13 13.23 10.65
CA LEU A 245 -0.12 14.46 9.83
C LEU A 245 -0.47 15.71 10.65
N ALA A 246 -1.32 15.58 11.66
CA ALA A 246 -1.74 16.71 12.48
C ALA A 246 -0.78 17.02 13.64
N ARG A 247 -0.02 16.02 14.13
CA ARG A 247 0.76 16.09 15.38
C ARG A 247 1.66 17.32 15.45
N LEU A 248 2.55 17.50 14.47
CA LEU A 248 3.52 18.60 14.50
C LEU A 248 2.86 19.98 14.39
N ASP A 249 1.69 20.09 13.74
CA ASP A 249 0.97 21.35 13.66
C ASP A 249 0.16 21.65 14.91
N LEU A 250 -0.36 20.61 15.57
CA LEU A 250 -1.02 20.73 16.87
C LEU A 250 -0.01 21.14 17.95
N GLU A 251 1.16 20.49 17.99
CA GLU A 251 2.27 20.83 18.90
C GLU A 251 2.77 22.26 18.68
N ALA A 252 2.88 22.69 17.42
CA ALA A 252 3.29 24.05 17.07
C ALA A 252 2.16 25.09 17.18
N GLY A 253 0.94 24.70 17.56
CA GLY A 253 -0.22 25.59 17.64
C GLY A 253 -0.71 26.16 16.30
N ARG A 254 -0.22 25.63 15.17
CA ARG A 254 -0.66 26.01 13.80
C ARG A 254 -2.03 25.43 13.46
N LEU A 255 -2.40 24.31 14.08
CA LEU A 255 -3.74 23.75 14.08
C LEU A 255 -4.23 23.63 15.53
N ARG A 256 -5.56 23.64 15.69
CA ARG A 256 -6.24 23.37 16.95
C ARG A 256 -7.24 22.23 16.77
N PRO A 257 -7.40 21.37 17.79
CA PRO A 257 -8.43 20.35 17.75
C PRO A 257 -9.81 21.00 17.76
N VAL A 258 -10.71 20.43 16.96
CA VAL A 258 -12.13 20.78 16.90
C VAL A 258 -12.90 19.56 17.39
N LEU A 259 -13.90 19.75 18.26
CA LEU A 259 -14.68 18.65 18.83
C LEU A 259 -13.79 17.46 19.31
N PRO A 260 -12.81 17.69 20.23
CA PRO A 260 -11.80 16.71 20.62
C PRO A 260 -12.35 15.42 21.23
N GLN A 261 -13.62 15.42 21.64
CA GLN A 261 -14.35 14.26 22.11
C GLN A 261 -14.72 13.27 20.98
N TYR A 262 -14.66 13.71 19.72
CA TYR A 262 -14.90 12.88 18.55
C TYR A 262 -13.59 12.40 17.95
N ARG A 263 -13.57 11.13 17.52
CA ARG A 263 -12.38 10.48 16.95
C ARG A 263 -12.71 9.86 15.60
N ARG A 264 -11.74 9.81 14.70
CA ARG A 264 -11.86 9.07 13.43
C ARG A 264 -12.05 7.57 13.72
N PRO A 265 -13.01 6.88 13.07
CA PRO A 265 -13.17 5.44 13.17
C PRO A 265 -12.07 4.72 12.37
N GLY A 266 -11.82 3.47 12.75
CA GLY A 266 -11.04 2.53 11.95
C GLY A 266 -9.62 2.28 12.48
N PRO A 267 -9.09 1.07 12.23
CA PRO A 267 -7.82 0.62 12.78
C PRO A 267 -6.67 1.17 11.92
N GLY A 268 -6.29 2.43 12.14
CA GLY A 268 -5.03 3.00 11.64
C GLY A 268 -4.60 2.57 10.24
N LEU A 269 -3.34 2.11 10.13
CA LEU A 269 -2.69 1.63 8.93
C LEU A 269 -2.73 0.09 8.87
N SER A 270 -2.96 -0.48 7.69
CA SER A 270 -2.95 -1.92 7.44
C SER A 270 -1.89 -2.29 6.40
N VAL A 271 -1.27 -3.44 6.58
CA VAL A 271 -0.36 -4.05 5.61
C VAL A 271 -1.11 -5.12 4.82
N LEU A 272 -1.03 -5.05 3.49
CA LEU A 272 -1.68 -5.94 2.55
C LEU A 272 -0.66 -6.71 1.73
N TYR A 273 -0.98 -7.98 1.46
CA TYR A 273 -0.17 -8.86 0.61
C TYR A 273 -1.05 -9.52 -0.46
N PRO A 274 -0.51 -9.75 -1.68
CA PRO A 274 -1.15 -10.64 -2.65
C PRO A 274 -1.36 -12.06 -2.11
N SER A 275 -0.40 -12.59 -1.33
CA SER A 275 -0.48 -13.89 -0.64
C SER A 275 0.42 -13.89 0.60
N ARG A 276 -0.03 -14.53 1.69
CA ARG A 276 0.82 -14.77 2.90
C ARG A 276 1.72 -15.99 2.77
N LYS A 277 1.44 -16.90 1.84
CA LYS A 277 2.22 -18.13 1.68
C LYS A 277 3.48 -17.77 0.90
N HIS A 278 4.61 -17.78 1.62
CA HIS A 278 5.96 -17.54 1.10
C HIS A 278 6.26 -16.08 0.71
N LEU A 279 6.20 -15.19 1.70
CA LEU A 279 6.74 -13.84 1.54
C LEU A 279 8.27 -13.90 1.40
N PRO A 280 8.87 -13.25 0.38
CA PRO A 280 10.32 -13.15 0.28
C PRO A 280 10.92 -12.54 1.55
N ALA A 281 12.10 -13.01 1.95
CA ALA A 281 12.74 -12.61 3.20
C ALA A 281 12.91 -11.08 3.31
N ALA A 282 13.22 -10.41 2.20
CA ALA A 282 13.33 -8.95 2.12
C ALA A 282 12.02 -8.21 2.42
N VAL A 283 10.90 -8.73 1.90
CA VAL A 283 9.57 -8.15 2.18
C VAL A 283 9.21 -8.35 3.64
N SER A 284 9.44 -9.54 4.20
CA SER A 284 9.17 -9.81 5.62
C SER A 284 10.00 -8.90 6.53
N ALA A 285 11.32 -8.82 6.30
CA ALA A 285 12.23 -8.00 7.08
C ALA A 285 11.85 -6.52 7.02
N PHE A 286 11.52 -6.00 5.83
CA PHE A 286 11.07 -4.62 5.66
C PHE A 286 9.77 -4.36 6.42
N VAL A 287 8.77 -5.23 6.27
CA VAL A 287 7.51 -5.07 7.00
C VAL A 287 7.73 -5.12 8.50
N ASP A 288 8.46 -6.10 9.00
CA ASP A 288 8.68 -6.25 10.45
C ASP A 288 9.38 -5.03 11.03
N MET A 289 10.36 -4.44 10.34
CA MET A 289 10.96 -3.17 10.73
C MET A 289 9.92 -2.04 10.78
N VAL A 290 9.09 -1.87 9.74
CA VAL A 290 8.04 -0.83 9.71
C VAL A 290 7.05 -1.02 10.87
N VAL A 291 6.59 -2.25 11.11
CA VAL A 291 5.65 -2.56 12.18
C VAL A 291 6.25 -2.28 13.56
N GLU A 292 7.48 -2.71 13.79
CA GLU A 292 8.18 -2.52 15.06
C GLU A 292 8.33 -1.02 15.37
N ARG A 293 8.81 -0.24 14.39
CA ARG A 293 9.05 1.19 14.55
C ARG A 293 7.76 1.99 14.73
N LEU A 294 6.71 1.69 13.97
CA LEU A 294 5.39 2.32 14.14
C LEU A 294 4.77 1.99 15.50
N SER A 295 4.93 0.76 15.98
CA SER A 295 4.42 0.34 17.30
C SER A 295 5.16 1.01 18.46
N ARG A 296 6.46 1.31 18.30
CA ARG A 296 7.25 2.06 19.31
C ARG A 296 7.02 3.58 19.27
N SER A 297 6.69 4.11 18.11
CA SER A 297 6.44 5.56 17.91
C SER A 297 5.03 5.97 18.30
N ALA A 298 4.13 5.00 18.50
CA ALA A 298 2.84 5.19 19.14
C ALA A 298 3.06 5.60 20.61
N PRO A 299 2.55 6.77 21.07
CA PRO A 299 2.61 7.10 22.49
C PRO A 299 1.92 5.98 23.30
N SER A 300 2.53 5.60 24.42
CA SER A 300 1.91 4.69 25.39
C SER A 300 0.53 5.23 25.74
N ALA A 301 -0.48 4.36 25.63
CA ALA A 301 -1.88 4.66 25.90
C ALA A 301 -2.11 5.33 27.26
#